data_AF-A0A924QJ38-F1
#
_entry.id   AF-A0A924QJ38-F1
#
_cell.length_a   1.000
_cell.length_b   1.000
_cell.length_c   1.000
_cell.angle_alpha   90.00
_cell.angle_beta   90.00
_cell.angle_gamma   90.00
#
_symmetry.space_group_name_H-M   'P 1'
#
loop_
_entity.id
_entity.type
_entity.pdbx_description
1 polymer ?
#
loop_
_entity_poly.entity_id
_entity_poly.type
_entity_poly.pdbx_seq_one_letter_code
_entity_poly.pdbx_strand_id
1 'polypeptide(L)' 'EWIASRRLDAIRRDLCDRNFAARSPSEIAFSWGFNDAAHFSRAFRARFSCSHRELRAGRG' A
#
# COMPACT_ATOMS: atom_id res chain seq x y z
N GLU A 1 -11.03 -13.82 -4.18
CA GLU A 1 -9.84 -14.05 -3.34
C GLU A 1 -9.85 -13.11 -2.14
N TRP A 2 -10.13 -13.60 -0.93
CA TRP A 2 -10.38 -12.76 0.27
C TRP A 2 -9.10 -12.33 1.03
N ILE A 3 -7.96 -12.98 0.78
CA ILE A 3 -6.72 -12.77 1.54
C ILE A 3 -6.05 -11.42 1.17
N ALA A 4 -6.18 -10.99 -0.08
CA ALA A 4 -5.58 -9.74 -0.56
C ALA A 4 -6.15 -8.50 0.16
N SER A 5 -7.46 -8.48 0.45
CA SER A 5 -8.10 -7.32 1.11
C SER A 5 -7.58 -7.11 2.54
N ARG A 6 -7.33 -8.18 3.29
CA ARG A 6 -6.83 -8.08 4.66
C ARG A 6 -5.37 -7.62 4.70
N ARG A 7 -4.55 -8.07 3.75
CA ARG A 7 -3.17 -7.57 3.57
C ARG A 7 -3.16 -6.10 3.17
N LEU A 8 -4.05 -5.68 2.27
CA LEU A 8 -4.17 -4.29 1.83
C LEU A 8 -4.54 -3.34 2.98
N ASP A 9 -5.42 -3.75 3.89
CA ASP A 9 -5.75 -2.93 5.07
C ASP A 9 -4.57 -2.81 6.05
N ALA A 10 -3.83 -3.91 6.25
CA ALA A 10 -2.62 -3.87 7.07
C ALA A 10 -1.53 -2.97 6.46
N ILE A 11 -1.31 -3.05 5.14
CA ILE A 11 -0.39 -2.19 4.41
C ILE A 11 -0.82 -0.71 4.52
N ARG A 12 -2.12 -0.42 4.42
CA ARG A 12 -2.65 0.95 4.65
C ARG A 12 -2.33 1.44 6.07
N ARG A 13 -2.48 0.57 7.06
CA ARG A 13 -2.22 0.91 8.47
C ARG A 13 -0.74 1.20 8.71
N ASP A 14 0.15 0.38 8.16
CA ASP A 14 1.59 0.63 8.12
C ASP A 14 1.90 1.95 7.38
N LEU A 15 1.26 2.21 6.24
CA LEU A 15 1.46 3.45 5.48
C LEU A 15 1.07 4.73 6.26
N CYS A 16 0.06 4.64 7.11
CA CYS A 16 -0.35 5.72 8.01
C CYS A 16 0.52 5.82 9.26
N ASP A 17 1.34 4.81 9.54
CA ASP A 17 2.20 4.79 10.72
C ASP A 17 3.50 5.57 10.45
N ARG A 18 3.81 6.50 11.36
CA ARG A 18 4.99 7.37 11.27
C ARG A 18 6.30 6.58 11.29
N ASN A 19 6.32 5.39 11.89
CA ASN A 19 7.49 4.52 11.89
C ASN A 19 7.84 4.00 10.50
N PHE A 20 6.84 3.90 9.62
CA PHE A 20 6.99 3.47 8.22
C PHE A 20 6.90 4.64 7.25
N ALA A 21 6.73 5.88 7.75
CA ALA A 21 6.81 7.08 6.93
C ALA A 21 8.18 7.27 6.25
N ALA A 22 9.23 6.56 6.68
CA ALA A 22 10.50 6.52 5.96
C ALA A 22 10.54 5.44 4.85
N ARG A 23 9.72 4.39 4.94
CA ARG A 23 9.70 3.27 3.98
C ARG A 23 8.79 3.52 2.80
N SER A 24 9.12 2.95 1.65
CA SER A 24 8.26 3.05 0.47
C SER A 24 7.06 2.10 0.57
N PRO A 25 5.87 2.47 0.03
CA PRO A 25 4.70 1.60 0.00
C PRO A 25 4.96 0.25 -0.65
N SER A 26 5.82 0.22 -1.68
CA SER A 26 6.30 -1.00 -2.34
C SER A 26 7.05 -1.91 -1.37
N GLU A 27 7.94 -1.38 -0.53
CA GLU A 27 8.69 -2.17 0.45
C GLU A 27 7.79 -2.79 1.52
N ILE A 28 6.79 -2.03 1.98
CA ILE A 28 5.77 -2.55 2.91
C ILE A 28 5.00 -3.69 2.22
N ALA A 29 4.59 -3.51 0.96
CA ALA A 29 3.92 -4.56 0.20
C ALA A 29 4.77 -5.82 0.02
N PHE A 30 6.07 -5.67 -0.27
CA PHE A 30 7.02 -6.79 -0.33
C PHE A 30 7.07 -7.54 1.00
N SER A 31 7.10 -6.84 2.13
CA SER A 31 7.07 -7.46 3.47
C SER A 31 5.78 -8.23 3.75
N TRP A 32 4.67 -7.86 3.11
CA TRP A 32 3.38 -8.54 3.21
C TRP A 32 3.18 -9.66 2.16
N GLY A 33 4.20 -9.90 1.31
CA GLY A 33 4.24 -11.00 0.35
C GLY A 33 3.73 -10.64 -1.06
N PHE A 34 3.77 -9.37 -1.45
CA PHE A 34 3.66 -9.00 -2.86
C PHE A 34 5.02 -9.18 -3.55
N ASN A 35 5.05 -9.88 -4.67
CA ASN A 35 6.28 -10.05 -5.47
C ASN A 35 6.52 -8.89 -6.45
N ASP A 36 5.51 -8.06 -6.70
CA ASP A 36 5.61 -7.01 -7.71
C ASP A 36 4.84 -5.75 -7.31
N ALA A 37 5.51 -4.61 -7.45
CA ALA A 37 4.97 -3.30 -7.10
C ALA A 37 3.89 -2.81 -8.07
N ALA A 38 3.93 -3.20 -9.35
CA ALA A 38 2.88 -2.85 -10.32
C ALA A 38 1.61 -3.67 -10.06
N HIS A 39 1.75 -4.95 -9.73
CA HIS A 39 0.61 -5.79 -9.33
C HIS A 39 -0.05 -5.26 -8.05
N PHE A 40 0.77 -4.91 -7.05
CA PHE A 40 0.32 -4.25 -5.83
C PHE A 40 -0.36 -2.91 -6.11
N SER A 41 0.23 -2.05 -6.96
CA SER A 41 -0.33 -0.74 -7.29
C SER A 41 -1.71 -0.85 -7.93
N ARG A 42 -1.91 -1.80 -8.86
CA ARG A 42 -3.23 -2.06 -9.45
C ARG A 42 -4.24 -2.55 -8.42
N ALA A 43 -3.86 -3.49 -7.56
CA ALA A 43 -4.74 -4.03 -6.51
C ALA A 43 -5.10 -2.97 -5.46
N PHE A 44 -4.13 -2.17 -5.04
CA PHE A 44 -4.34 -1.11 -4.06
C PHE A 44 -5.21 0.00 -4.63
N ARG A 45 -4.92 0.45 -5.85
CA ARG A 45 -5.71 1.49 -6.52
C ARG A 45 -7.13 0.99 -6.83
N ALA A 46 -7.31 -0.28 -7.17
CA ALA A 46 -8.65 -0.87 -7.32
C ALA A 46 -9.43 -0.92 -5.99
N ARG A 47 -8.75 -1.00 -4.84
CA ARG A 47 -9.39 -1.12 -3.52
C ARG A 47 -9.61 0.21 -2.81
N PHE A 48 -8.67 1.15 -2.96
CA PHE A 48 -8.64 2.43 -2.26
C PHE A 48 -8.91 3.63 -3.18
N SER A 49 -9.02 3.41 -4.50
CA SER A 49 -9.23 4.43 -5.54
C SER A 49 -8.17 5.54 -5.58
N CYS A 50 -7.18 5.50 -4.70
CA CYS A 50 -6.09 6.45 -4.56
C CYS A 50 -4.75 5.73 -4.72
N SER A 51 -3.77 6.41 -5.31
CA SER A 51 -2.41 5.88 -5.38
C SER A 51 -1.69 6.10 -4.04
N HIS A 52 -0.80 5.19 -3.63
CA HIS A 52 0.03 5.37 -2.43
C HIS A 52 0.79 6.69 -2.41
N ARG A 53 1.14 7.19 -3.61
CA ARG A 53 1.79 8.48 -3.80
C ARG A 53 0.87 9.63 -3.44
N GLU A 54 -0.43 9.56 -3.75
CA GLU A 54 -1.42 10.57 -3.31
C GLU A 54 -1.65 10.51 -1.80
N LEU A 55 -1.69 9.30 -1.24
CA LEU A 55 -1.84 9.07 0.20
C LEU A 55 -0.71 9.71 1.02
N ARG A 56 0.49 9.80 0.43
CA ARG A 56 1.70 10.34 1.06
C ARG A 56 2.05 11.76 0.63
N ALA A 57 1.64 12.18 -0.57
CA ALA A 57 1.93 13.50 -1.10
C ALA A 57 1.01 14.60 -0.56
N GLY A 58 -0.16 14.27 0.00
CA GLY A 58 -1.03 15.24 0.65
C GLY A 58 -1.35 16.47 -0.20
N ARG A 59 -1.26 16.40 -1.53
CA ARG A 59 -1.53 17.50 -2.47
C ARG A 59 -1.84 16.97 -3.88
N GLY A 60 -3.11 17.11 -4.24
CA GLY A 60 -3.53 17.75 -5.49
C GLY A 60 -4.43 18.90 -5.09
#